data_AF-A0A2T6KCH6-F1
#
_entry.id   AF-A0A2T6KCH6-F1
#
_cell.length_a   1.000
_cell.length_b   1.000
_cell.length_c   1.000
_cell.angle_alpha   90.00
_cell.angle_beta   90.00
_cell.angle_gamma   90.00
#
_symmetry.space_group_name_H-M   'P 1'
#
loop_
_entity.id
_entity.type
_entity.pdbx_description
1 polymer ?
#
loop_
_entity_poly.entity_id
_entity_poly.type
_entity_poly.pdbx_seq_one_letter_code
_entity_poly.pdbx_strand_id
1 'polypeptide(L)'
;MRLLKHGSKIGNATVIVDIVQKGNPEIRPGIPMNPKYFTDHDTGNSGRGADAKMHNRYIHNMASYKPKDTNHVSWHISLDENFIIQHLPFDEPAFHCGDGWGLNSGNRTSIGVEKCMHQGADRNKIEANAIALYVYLLKEFKFPITSVRPHQSWSGKYCPQVILNKYGFFKPYRDKIEAAYKGSPINVTPGVNSYLQNGDTGAAVKDLQEHLIKVGLKLSVDGSFGPATEKALKAFQTANSLKVDGFYGPATKSKLEAVVKSPDVKPVSKPVVKEEEEDMLGKAIVIGSLNDYAAAETLSIRLNVPIYPRGAIDGEVAKELIVVGGDKKGLKADKITNLSGGNRFETAANVQKYLK
;
A
#
# COMPACT_ATOMS: atom_id res chain seq x y z
N MET A 1 15.98 -22.19 11.69
CA MET A 1 15.68 -20.82 11.24
C MET A 1 16.33 -20.60 9.90
N ARG A 2 15.53 -20.52 8.84
CA ARG A 2 15.99 -20.13 7.50
C ARG A 2 15.95 -18.62 7.38
N LEU A 3 17.11 -17.99 7.23
CA LEU A 3 17.29 -16.54 7.29
C LEU A 3 18.05 -16.03 6.06
N LEU A 4 17.85 -14.77 5.71
CA LEU A 4 18.73 -14.04 4.81
C LEU A 4 20.10 -13.80 5.49
N LYS A 5 21.08 -13.34 4.72
CA LYS A 5 22.38 -12.91 5.25
C LYS A 5 22.33 -11.43 5.65
N HIS A 6 22.29 -11.14 6.95
CA HIS A 6 22.34 -9.76 7.48
C HIS A 6 23.57 -8.99 6.93
N GLY A 7 23.38 -7.72 6.58
CA GLY A 7 24.43 -6.83 6.04
C GLY A 7 24.80 -7.07 4.58
N SER A 8 24.26 -8.12 3.94
CA SER A 8 24.44 -8.33 2.51
C SER A 8 23.63 -7.34 1.67
N LYS A 9 23.88 -7.32 0.35
CA LYS A 9 23.04 -6.60 -0.61
C LYS A 9 22.30 -7.57 -1.51
N ILE A 10 21.04 -7.27 -1.77
CA ILE A 10 20.22 -7.92 -2.78
C ILE A 10 19.65 -6.81 -3.66
N GLY A 11 20.04 -6.80 -4.94
CA GLY A 11 19.86 -5.62 -5.78
C GLY A 11 20.65 -4.45 -5.20
N ASN A 12 19.98 -3.31 -5.02
CA ASN A 12 20.59 -2.12 -4.39
C ASN A 12 20.32 -2.03 -2.89
N ALA A 13 19.34 -2.79 -2.38
CA ALA A 13 18.91 -2.76 -1.00
C ALA A 13 19.86 -3.52 -0.07
N THR A 14 20.04 -2.97 1.13
CA THR A 14 20.77 -3.60 2.23
C THR A 14 19.85 -4.54 2.99
N VAL A 15 20.31 -5.76 3.23
CA VAL A 15 19.57 -6.78 3.98
C VAL A 15 19.74 -6.56 5.47
N ILE A 16 18.62 -6.45 6.17
CA ILE A 16 18.55 -6.46 7.63
C ILE A 16 17.76 -7.69 8.04
N VAL A 17 18.37 -8.53 8.85
CA VAL A 17 17.66 -9.61 9.55
C VAL A 17 17.41 -9.13 10.97
N ASP A 18 16.14 -8.93 11.31
CA ASP A 18 15.69 -8.47 12.62
C ASP A 18 14.45 -9.26 13.02
N ILE A 19 14.70 -10.43 13.61
CA ILE A 19 13.65 -11.42 13.85
C ILE A 19 12.87 -11.08 15.12
N VAL A 20 11.56 -10.98 14.94
CA VAL A 20 10.58 -10.82 16.01
C VAL A 20 10.69 -11.97 17.02
N GLN A 21 10.73 -11.67 18.31
CA GLN A 21 10.82 -12.72 19.34
C GLN A 21 9.57 -13.59 19.40
N LYS A 22 9.73 -14.85 19.85
CA LYS A 22 8.58 -15.71 20.16
C LYS A 22 7.87 -15.17 21.41
N GLY A 23 6.54 -15.15 21.38
CA GLY A 23 5.74 -14.70 22.53
C GLY A 23 4.27 -14.48 22.18
N ASN A 24 4.00 -13.77 21.09
CA ASN A 24 2.65 -13.59 20.56
C ASN A 24 2.41 -14.52 19.34
N PRO A 25 1.61 -15.60 19.48
CA PRO A 25 1.33 -16.54 18.40
C PRO A 25 0.51 -15.95 17.24
N GLU A 26 -0.15 -14.80 17.41
CA GLU A 26 -0.86 -14.11 16.32
C GLU A 26 0.08 -13.34 15.39
N ILE A 27 1.33 -13.10 15.82
CA ILE A 27 2.34 -12.40 15.03
C ILE A 27 3.44 -13.37 14.61
N ARG A 28 4.01 -14.10 15.56
CA ARG A 28 4.97 -15.18 15.30
C ARG A 28 4.42 -16.49 15.88
N PRO A 29 3.73 -17.31 15.04
CA PRO A 29 3.17 -18.59 15.46
C PRO A 29 4.17 -19.54 16.11
N GLY A 30 5.45 -19.47 15.75
CA GLY A 30 6.51 -20.27 16.37
C GLY A 30 6.48 -21.76 16.03
N ILE A 31 5.62 -22.17 15.07
CA ILE A 31 5.47 -23.53 14.57
C ILE A 31 6.23 -23.72 13.24
N PRO A 32 6.62 -24.96 12.88
CA PRO A 32 7.35 -25.19 11.65
C PRO A 32 6.49 -25.02 10.40
N MET A 33 7.11 -24.50 9.34
CA MET A 33 6.61 -24.46 7.97
C MET A 33 7.67 -24.99 7.00
N ASN A 34 7.23 -25.75 6.01
CA ASN A 34 8.03 -26.00 4.81
C ASN A 34 7.43 -25.17 3.66
N PRO A 35 8.00 -24.01 3.32
CA PRO A 35 7.44 -23.15 2.27
C PRO A 35 7.46 -23.87 0.93
N LYS A 36 6.54 -23.48 0.05
CA LYS A 36 6.42 -23.93 -1.34
C LYS A 36 6.28 -22.76 -2.32
N TYR A 37 5.93 -21.58 -1.80
CA TYR A 37 5.61 -20.40 -2.57
C TYR A 37 6.28 -19.15 -1.98
N PHE A 38 6.36 -18.12 -2.80
CA PHE A 38 6.59 -16.75 -2.37
C PHE A 38 5.37 -15.93 -2.73
N THR A 39 4.82 -15.17 -1.80
CA THR A 39 3.65 -14.33 -2.04
C THR A 39 4.03 -12.87 -2.06
N ASP A 40 3.77 -12.25 -3.20
CA ASP A 40 4.02 -10.86 -3.48
C ASP A 40 2.83 -10.02 -3.00
N HIS A 41 3.13 -9.03 -2.16
CA HIS A 41 2.18 -8.09 -1.58
C HIS A 41 2.63 -6.65 -1.75
N ASP A 42 1.66 -5.75 -1.68
CA ASP A 42 1.93 -4.35 -1.37
C ASP A 42 1.37 -4.01 0.01
N THR A 43 2.13 -3.25 0.78
CA THR A 43 1.77 -2.86 2.17
C THR A 43 0.43 -2.13 2.28
N GLY A 44 -0.06 -1.52 1.18
CA GLY A 44 -1.28 -0.71 1.18
C GLY A 44 -1.16 0.58 1.99
N ASN A 45 0.01 0.87 2.57
CA ASN A 45 0.26 2.03 3.40
C ASN A 45 1.02 3.10 2.61
N SER A 46 0.29 4.10 2.10
CA SER A 46 0.85 5.22 1.35
C SER A 46 1.32 6.38 2.23
N GLY A 47 1.23 6.26 3.55
CA GLY A 47 1.66 7.30 4.48
C GLY A 47 3.13 7.69 4.28
N ARG A 48 3.44 8.99 4.44
CA ARG A 48 4.82 9.47 4.48
C ARG A 48 5.57 8.73 5.59
N GLY A 49 6.74 8.18 5.28
CA GLY A 49 7.57 7.44 6.22
C GLY A 49 7.12 6.00 6.48
N ALA A 50 6.15 5.46 5.75
CA ALA A 50 5.77 4.04 5.79
C ALA A 50 6.78 3.13 5.05
N ASP A 51 8.07 3.31 5.34
CA ASP A 51 9.19 2.59 4.75
C ASP A 51 9.38 1.19 5.38
N ALA A 52 10.38 0.42 4.92
CA ALA A 52 10.60 -0.94 5.44
C ALA A 52 10.99 -0.94 6.91
N LYS A 53 11.69 0.09 7.39
CA LYS A 53 12.07 0.24 8.81
C LYS A 53 10.85 0.53 9.69
N MET A 54 9.89 1.32 9.21
CA MET A 54 8.61 1.56 9.89
C MET A 54 7.84 0.25 10.04
N HIS A 55 7.70 -0.51 8.96
CA HIS A 55 7.04 -1.81 8.98
C HIS A 55 7.75 -2.81 9.91
N ASN A 56 9.09 -2.75 10.00
CA ASN A 56 9.85 -3.51 10.99
C ASN A 56 9.49 -3.12 12.44
N ARG A 57 9.45 -1.82 12.76
CA ARG A 57 9.02 -1.35 14.09
C ARG A 57 7.60 -1.80 14.41
N TYR A 58 6.70 -1.70 13.42
CA TYR A 58 5.31 -2.12 13.57
C TYR A 58 5.19 -3.60 13.97
N ILE A 59 5.85 -4.51 13.27
CA ILE A 59 5.69 -5.95 13.54
C ILE A 59 6.30 -6.36 14.88
N HIS A 60 7.41 -5.74 15.30
CA HIS A 60 7.97 -5.92 16.65
C HIS A 60 7.03 -5.41 17.73
N ASN A 61 6.41 -4.24 17.54
CA ASN A 61 5.42 -3.72 18.47
C ASN A 61 4.23 -4.67 18.59
N MET A 62 3.69 -5.17 17.47
CA MET A 62 2.59 -6.14 17.49
C MET A 62 2.98 -7.40 18.27
N ALA A 63 4.19 -7.90 18.10
CA ALA A 63 4.65 -9.09 18.81
C ALA A 63 4.84 -8.89 20.31
N SER A 64 5.07 -7.64 20.75
CA SER A 64 5.16 -7.29 22.17
C SER A 64 3.81 -7.18 22.86
N TYR A 65 2.72 -7.06 22.10
CA TYR A 65 1.37 -6.95 22.64
C TYR A 65 0.78 -8.32 22.96
N LYS A 66 -0.26 -8.32 23.80
CA LYS A 66 -1.04 -9.53 24.07
C LYS A 66 -1.81 -9.91 22.80
N PRO A 67 -2.00 -11.22 22.51
CA PRO A 67 -2.75 -11.70 21.35
C PRO A 67 -4.08 -10.97 21.12
N LYS A 68 -4.90 -10.83 22.16
CA LYS A 68 -6.19 -10.12 22.08
C LYS A 68 -6.12 -8.66 21.60
N ASP A 69 -4.95 -8.04 21.65
CA ASP A 69 -4.69 -6.65 21.28
C ASP A 69 -3.98 -6.57 19.90
N THR A 70 -3.90 -7.69 19.16
CA THR A 70 -3.37 -7.79 17.80
C THR A 70 -4.43 -8.24 16.78
N ASN A 71 -4.06 -8.17 15.49
CA ASN A 71 -4.99 -8.39 14.37
C ASN A 71 -4.73 -9.67 13.58
N HIS A 72 -3.93 -10.63 14.08
CA HIS A 72 -3.48 -11.78 13.30
C HIS A 72 -2.93 -11.38 11.91
N VAL A 73 -2.00 -10.41 11.88
CA VAL A 73 -1.34 -10.00 10.63
C VAL A 73 0.16 -10.01 10.84
N SER A 74 0.86 -10.77 10.00
CA SER A 74 2.31 -10.82 9.98
C SER A 74 2.82 -11.29 8.62
N TRP A 75 4.05 -10.93 8.30
CA TRP A 75 4.71 -11.29 7.04
C TRP A 75 6.21 -11.46 7.29
N HIS A 76 6.91 -12.04 6.32
CA HIS A 76 8.30 -12.43 6.51
C HIS A 76 9.25 -11.29 6.16
N ILE A 77 8.95 -10.53 5.11
CA ILE A 77 9.85 -9.50 4.57
C ILE A 77 9.08 -8.21 4.27
N SER A 78 9.60 -7.07 4.70
CA SER A 78 9.29 -5.76 4.09
C SER A 78 10.46 -5.29 3.25
N LEU A 79 10.18 -4.68 2.09
CA LEU A 79 11.22 -4.08 1.26
C LEU A 79 10.84 -2.72 0.69
N ASP A 80 11.84 -1.88 0.53
CA ASP A 80 11.77 -0.57 -0.13
C ASP A 80 12.99 -0.35 -1.05
N GLU A 81 13.31 0.90 -1.39
CA GLU A 81 14.43 1.29 -2.26
C GLU A 81 15.79 0.94 -1.64
N ASN A 82 15.85 0.95 -0.32
CA ASN A 82 17.08 1.00 0.46
C ASN A 82 17.30 -0.28 1.27
N PHE A 83 16.22 -0.93 1.72
CA PHE A 83 16.28 -2.03 2.67
C PHE A 83 15.37 -3.20 2.26
N ILE A 84 15.86 -4.41 2.56
CA ILE A 84 15.08 -5.64 2.62
C ILE A 84 15.19 -6.11 4.07
N ILE A 85 14.09 -6.10 4.81
CA ILE A 85 14.08 -6.43 6.24
C ILE A 85 13.30 -7.71 6.45
N GLN A 86 13.96 -8.74 7.00
CA GLN A 86 13.32 -9.99 7.39
C GLN A 86 12.89 -9.93 8.86
N HIS A 87 11.61 -10.17 9.10
CA HIS A 87 10.96 -10.11 10.42
C HIS A 87 10.70 -11.50 11.02
N LEU A 88 10.38 -12.49 10.18
CA LEU A 88 10.08 -13.86 10.60
C LEU A 88 10.99 -14.87 9.87
N PRO A 89 11.38 -15.99 10.51
CA PRO A 89 12.12 -17.06 9.83
C PRO A 89 11.30 -17.67 8.69
N PHE A 90 11.95 -18.06 7.61
CA PHE A 90 11.25 -18.66 6.45
C PHE A 90 10.76 -20.10 6.68
N ASP A 91 11.16 -20.71 7.79
CA ASP A 91 10.71 -22.02 8.27
C ASP A 91 9.60 -21.91 9.34
N GLU A 92 8.97 -20.75 9.49
CA GLU A 92 7.78 -20.51 10.32
C GLU A 92 6.69 -19.80 9.49
N PRO A 93 5.39 -20.12 9.67
CA PRO A 93 4.32 -19.48 8.92
C PRO A 93 4.03 -18.06 9.43
N ALA A 94 3.29 -17.29 8.64
CA ALA A 94 2.85 -15.94 8.97
C ALA A 94 1.42 -15.68 8.48
N PHE A 95 0.76 -14.63 8.99
CA PHE A 95 -0.62 -14.29 8.64
C PHE A 95 -0.69 -13.15 7.60
N HIS A 96 -0.47 -13.47 6.33
CA HIS A 96 -0.45 -12.46 5.24
C HIS A 96 -1.42 -12.73 4.09
N CYS A 97 -1.88 -13.97 3.88
CA CYS A 97 -2.70 -14.35 2.74
C CYS A 97 -4.21 -14.17 2.97
N GLY A 98 -4.70 -14.18 4.21
CA GLY A 98 -6.13 -14.04 4.50
C GLY A 98 -6.99 -15.17 3.90
N ASP A 99 -6.40 -16.33 3.63
CA ASP A 99 -7.04 -17.50 3.02
C ASP A 99 -7.23 -18.65 4.03
N GLY A 100 -7.28 -18.31 5.32
CA GLY A 100 -7.40 -19.24 6.43
C GLY A 100 -6.07 -19.85 6.88
N TRP A 101 -6.14 -20.96 7.63
CA TRP A 101 -4.98 -21.61 8.28
C TRP A 101 -4.82 -23.09 7.88
N GLY A 102 -5.52 -23.54 6.84
CA GLY A 102 -5.45 -24.91 6.33
C GLY A 102 -4.05 -25.30 5.88
N LEU A 103 -3.73 -26.60 5.84
CA LEU A 103 -2.41 -27.13 5.47
C LEU A 103 -1.89 -26.65 4.11
N ASN A 104 -2.80 -26.24 3.20
CA ASN A 104 -2.48 -25.74 1.87
C ASN A 104 -2.68 -24.23 1.70
N SER A 105 -3.03 -23.51 2.78
CA SER A 105 -3.17 -22.05 2.73
C SER A 105 -1.84 -21.37 2.43
N GLY A 106 -1.88 -20.21 1.80
CA GLY A 106 -0.73 -19.36 1.56
C GLY A 106 -0.05 -18.95 2.87
N ASN A 107 -0.81 -18.69 3.94
CA ASN A 107 -0.27 -18.43 5.28
C ASN A 107 0.66 -19.55 5.79
N ARG A 108 0.35 -20.80 5.43
CA ARG A 108 1.01 -22.02 5.91
C ARG A 108 2.02 -22.62 4.94
N THR A 109 2.13 -22.07 3.73
CA THR A 109 2.92 -22.65 2.63
C THR A 109 3.72 -21.62 1.85
N SER A 110 3.68 -20.35 2.25
CA SER A 110 4.31 -19.27 1.49
C SER A 110 5.08 -18.31 2.37
N ILE A 111 6.12 -17.73 1.80
CA ILE A 111 6.86 -16.60 2.38
C ILE A 111 6.24 -15.30 1.83
N GLY A 112 5.55 -14.55 2.69
CA GLY A 112 4.99 -13.24 2.39
C GLY A 112 6.03 -12.12 2.30
N VAL A 113 6.03 -11.40 1.18
CA VAL A 113 6.91 -10.27 0.86
C VAL A 113 6.07 -9.01 0.64
N GLU A 114 6.22 -8.02 1.52
CA GLU A 114 5.51 -6.74 1.51
C GLU A 114 6.36 -5.63 0.88
N LYS A 115 5.94 -5.14 -0.29
CA LYS A 115 6.56 -3.98 -0.93
C LYS A 115 5.97 -2.68 -0.36
N CYS A 116 6.85 -1.81 0.13
CA CYS A 116 6.43 -0.57 0.78
C CYS A 116 5.77 0.39 -0.21
N MET A 117 4.67 1.01 0.23
CA MET A 117 3.85 1.92 -0.57
C MET A 117 3.98 3.39 -0.17
N HIS A 118 4.92 3.75 0.70
CA HIS A 118 5.02 5.11 1.25
C HIS A 118 5.12 6.21 0.19
N GLN A 119 4.65 7.40 0.56
CA GLN A 119 4.75 8.61 -0.24
C GLN A 119 6.22 8.98 -0.50
N GLY A 120 6.57 9.32 -1.74
CA GLY A 120 7.93 9.68 -2.16
C GLY A 120 8.83 8.49 -2.50
N ALA A 121 8.30 7.27 -2.46
CA ALA A 121 9.00 6.05 -2.81
C ALA A 121 9.43 6.00 -4.30
N ASP A 122 10.66 5.59 -4.58
CA ASP A 122 11.14 5.25 -5.92
C ASP A 122 10.67 3.83 -6.28
N ARG A 123 9.48 3.78 -6.88
CA ARG A 123 8.80 2.54 -7.25
C ARG A 123 9.61 1.64 -8.19
N ASN A 124 10.44 2.23 -9.05
CA ASN A 124 11.27 1.45 -9.96
C ASN A 124 12.38 0.73 -9.20
N LYS A 125 12.99 1.39 -8.21
CA LYS A 125 13.96 0.73 -7.31
C LYS A 125 13.32 -0.33 -6.44
N ILE A 126 12.13 -0.07 -5.88
CA ILE A 126 11.38 -1.08 -5.11
C ILE A 126 11.12 -2.32 -5.98
N GLU A 127 10.62 -2.14 -7.20
CA GLU A 127 10.36 -3.25 -8.11
C GLU A 127 11.66 -3.99 -8.50
N ALA A 128 12.75 -3.28 -8.78
CA ALA A 128 14.04 -3.88 -9.09
C ALA A 128 14.61 -4.68 -7.90
N ASN A 129 14.53 -4.14 -6.68
CA ASN A 129 14.94 -4.83 -5.46
C ASN A 129 14.06 -6.06 -5.19
N ALA A 130 12.75 -5.97 -5.43
CA ALA A 130 11.85 -7.11 -5.32
C ALA A 130 12.18 -8.21 -6.33
N ILE A 131 12.46 -7.86 -7.60
CA ILE A 131 12.92 -8.82 -8.61
C ILE A 131 14.22 -9.50 -8.16
N ALA A 132 15.20 -8.73 -7.70
CA ALA A 132 16.46 -9.28 -7.20
C ALA A 132 16.25 -10.22 -6.00
N LEU A 133 15.35 -9.86 -5.08
CA LEU A 133 14.96 -10.70 -3.95
C LEU A 133 14.31 -12.01 -4.41
N TYR A 134 13.37 -11.97 -5.35
CA TYR A 134 12.76 -13.20 -5.86
C TYR A 134 13.77 -14.08 -6.58
N VAL A 135 14.70 -13.51 -7.36
CA VAL A 135 15.79 -14.29 -7.99
C VAL A 135 16.66 -14.96 -6.92
N TYR A 136 17.04 -14.23 -5.87
CA TYR A 136 17.80 -14.77 -4.74
C TYR A 136 17.05 -15.93 -4.07
N LEU A 137 15.78 -15.71 -3.71
CA LEU A 137 14.95 -16.70 -3.03
C LEU A 137 14.68 -17.94 -3.89
N LEU A 138 14.41 -17.78 -5.19
CA LEU A 138 14.22 -18.90 -6.12
C LEU A 138 15.46 -19.79 -6.20
N LYS A 139 16.67 -19.19 -6.23
CA LYS A 139 17.94 -19.92 -6.23
C LYS A 139 18.17 -20.64 -4.90
N GLU A 140 17.96 -19.94 -3.79
CA GLU A 140 18.18 -20.48 -2.45
C GLU A 140 17.26 -21.67 -2.14
N PHE A 141 15.97 -21.53 -2.44
CA PHE A 141 14.98 -22.57 -2.17
C PHE A 141 14.84 -23.60 -3.29
N LYS A 142 15.49 -23.37 -4.44
CA LYS A 142 15.38 -24.19 -5.66
C LYS A 142 13.92 -24.36 -6.12
N PHE A 143 13.13 -23.30 -5.98
CA PHE A 143 11.73 -23.32 -6.42
C PHE A 143 11.61 -22.90 -7.89
N PRO A 144 10.61 -23.43 -8.63
CA PRO A 144 10.33 -22.98 -9.98
C PRO A 144 9.76 -21.56 -9.95
N ILE A 145 9.91 -20.81 -11.05
CA ILE A 145 9.39 -19.44 -11.18
C ILE A 145 7.88 -19.32 -10.89
N THR A 146 7.10 -20.38 -11.16
CA THR A 146 5.67 -20.47 -10.89
C THR A 146 5.32 -20.45 -9.39
N SER A 147 6.31 -20.60 -8.52
CA SER A 147 6.17 -20.47 -7.06
C SER A 147 5.98 -19.02 -6.61
N VAL A 148 6.39 -18.03 -7.40
CA VAL A 148 6.12 -16.61 -7.14
C VAL A 148 4.68 -16.30 -7.56
N ARG A 149 3.86 -15.92 -6.58
CA ARG A 149 2.42 -15.73 -6.75
C ARG A 149 1.97 -14.37 -6.20
N PRO A 150 0.96 -13.72 -6.79
CA PRO A 150 0.34 -12.56 -6.18
C PRO A 150 -0.52 -13.00 -4.99
N HIS A 151 -0.67 -12.13 -4.00
CA HIS A 151 -1.66 -12.31 -2.93
C HIS A 151 -3.05 -12.62 -3.46
N GLN A 152 -3.45 -11.96 -4.56
CA GLN A 152 -4.71 -12.17 -5.26
C GLN A 152 -5.02 -13.64 -5.57
N SER A 153 -4.00 -14.46 -5.83
CA SER A 153 -4.21 -15.88 -6.15
C SER A 153 -4.64 -16.75 -4.95
N TRP A 154 -4.55 -16.22 -3.73
CA TRP A 154 -4.95 -16.93 -2.50
C TRP A 154 -6.37 -16.56 -2.07
N SER A 155 -6.61 -15.27 -1.82
CA SER A 155 -7.88 -14.78 -1.26
C SER A 155 -8.72 -13.97 -2.23
N GLY A 156 -8.24 -13.72 -3.44
CA GLY A 156 -8.89 -12.83 -4.41
C GLY A 156 -8.65 -11.34 -4.16
N LYS A 157 -8.00 -10.94 -3.05
CA LYS A 157 -7.67 -9.54 -2.76
C LYS A 157 -6.89 -8.94 -3.93
N TYR A 158 -7.24 -7.74 -4.38
CA TYR A 158 -6.49 -7.05 -5.44
C TYR A 158 -5.12 -6.56 -4.92
N CYS A 159 -4.18 -7.49 -4.83
CA CYS A 159 -2.85 -7.31 -4.26
C CYS A 159 -1.90 -8.29 -4.97
N PRO A 160 -0.70 -7.86 -5.42
CA PRO A 160 -0.12 -6.52 -5.36
C PRO A 160 -0.78 -5.53 -6.32
N GLN A 161 -1.42 -4.49 -5.79
CA GLN A 161 -2.13 -3.51 -6.61
C GLN A 161 -1.19 -2.75 -7.56
N VAL A 162 0.04 -2.48 -7.16
CA VAL A 162 1.02 -1.74 -7.97
C VAL A 162 1.36 -2.52 -9.23
N ILE A 163 1.70 -3.80 -9.08
CA ILE A 163 2.06 -4.69 -10.18
C ILE A 163 0.84 -4.98 -11.06
N LEU A 164 -0.32 -5.25 -10.45
CA LEU A 164 -1.55 -5.53 -11.20
C LEU A 164 -2.03 -4.30 -11.99
N ASN A 165 -1.91 -3.09 -11.43
CA ASN A 165 -2.23 -1.86 -12.14
C ASN A 165 -1.21 -1.57 -13.27
N LYS A 166 0.08 -1.80 -13.02
CA LYS A 166 1.17 -1.55 -14.00
C LYS A 166 1.08 -2.47 -15.20
N TYR A 167 0.78 -3.76 -15.00
CA TYR A 167 0.88 -4.78 -16.03
C TYR A 167 -0.47 -5.39 -16.45
N GLY A 168 -1.57 -5.02 -15.80
CA GLY A 168 -2.90 -5.61 -15.98
C GLY A 168 -3.05 -6.99 -15.33
N PHE A 169 -1.99 -7.81 -15.35
CA PHE A 169 -1.91 -9.13 -14.74
C PHE A 169 -0.57 -9.34 -14.04
N PHE A 170 -0.47 -10.35 -13.19
CA PHE A 170 0.80 -10.66 -12.50
C PHE A 170 1.83 -11.36 -13.41
N LYS A 171 1.39 -12.05 -14.47
CA LYS A 171 2.29 -12.85 -15.33
C LYS A 171 3.44 -12.03 -15.92
N PRO A 172 3.25 -10.83 -16.51
CA PRO A 172 4.36 -10.04 -17.06
C PRO A 172 5.44 -9.70 -16.03
N TYR A 173 5.07 -9.46 -14.77
CA TYR A 173 6.04 -9.24 -13.70
C TYR A 173 6.82 -10.51 -13.35
N ARG A 174 6.13 -11.66 -13.30
CA ARG A 174 6.79 -12.96 -13.14
C ARG A 174 7.75 -13.28 -14.29
N ASP A 175 7.40 -12.92 -15.54
CA ASP A 175 8.27 -13.09 -16.70
C ASP A 175 9.56 -12.24 -16.56
N LYS A 176 9.47 -11.03 -15.97
CA LYS A 176 10.66 -10.21 -15.64
C LYS A 176 11.56 -10.87 -14.61
N ILE A 177 10.98 -11.46 -13.56
CA ILE A 177 11.74 -12.24 -12.57
C ILE A 177 12.43 -13.43 -13.26
N GLU A 178 11.74 -14.11 -14.16
CA GLU A 178 12.31 -15.22 -14.93
C GLU A 178 13.48 -14.80 -15.82
N ALA A 179 13.34 -13.69 -16.52
CA ALA A 179 14.40 -13.13 -17.36
C ALA A 179 15.64 -12.78 -16.52
N ALA A 180 15.45 -12.13 -15.37
CA ALA A 180 16.51 -11.83 -14.42
C ALA A 180 17.16 -13.10 -13.85
N TYR A 181 16.36 -14.13 -13.55
CA TYR A 181 16.85 -15.42 -13.07
C TYR A 181 17.78 -16.11 -14.10
N LYS A 182 17.44 -16.04 -15.39
CA LYS A 182 18.19 -16.64 -16.51
C LYS A 182 19.48 -15.89 -16.88
N GLY A 183 19.79 -14.78 -16.22
CA GLY A 183 21.02 -14.03 -16.46
C GLY A 183 21.00 -13.17 -17.73
N SER A 184 19.84 -12.96 -18.35
CA SER A 184 19.69 -11.84 -19.27
C SER A 184 19.99 -10.56 -18.49
N PRO A 185 20.87 -9.67 -18.98
CA PRO A 185 21.01 -8.36 -18.34
C PRO A 185 19.59 -7.80 -18.28
N ILE A 186 19.15 -7.46 -17.07
CA ILE A 186 18.00 -6.59 -16.97
C ILE A 186 18.46 -5.35 -17.72
N ASN A 187 18.00 -5.19 -18.96
CA ASN A 187 17.95 -3.89 -19.59
C ASN A 187 17.03 -3.11 -18.68
N VAL A 188 17.62 -2.52 -17.64
CA VAL A 188 17.10 -1.37 -16.97
C VAL A 188 17.22 -0.30 -18.05
N THR A 189 16.31 -0.33 -19.02
CA THR A 189 15.92 0.93 -19.65
C THR A 189 15.63 1.83 -18.47
N PRO A 190 16.31 2.98 -18.32
CA PRO A 190 15.97 3.95 -17.30
C PRO A 190 14.46 4.11 -17.36
N GLY A 191 13.78 3.65 -16.32
CA GLY A 191 12.35 3.49 -16.36
C GLY A 191 11.74 4.84 -16.63
N VAL A 192 11.22 5.04 -17.84
CA VAL A 192 10.03 5.87 -18.00
C VAL A 192 9.06 5.35 -16.95
N ASN A 193 8.76 6.19 -15.96
CA ASN A 193 7.76 5.91 -14.93
C ASN A 193 6.54 5.28 -15.62
N SER A 194 6.34 3.98 -15.41
CA SER A 194 5.28 3.22 -16.08
C SER A 194 3.89 3.64 -15.62
N TYR A 195 3.85 4.46 -14.57
CA TYR A 195 2.71 5.22 -14.12
C TYR A 195 3.24 6.44 -13.38
N LEU A 196 2.48 7.54 -13.41
CA LEU A 196 2.73 8.70 -12.56
C LEU A 196 1.77 8.69 -11.37
N GLN A 197 2.23 9.13 -10.21
CA GLN A 197 1.46 9.19 -8.96
C GLN A 197 1.79 10.46 -8.16
N ASN A 198 1.00 10.71 -7.13
CA ASN A 198 1.23 11.82 -6.21
C ASN A 198 2.64 11.75 -5.58
N GLY A 199 3.39 12.85 -5.67
CA GLY A 199 4.79 12.97 -5.27
C GLY A 199 5.79 12.89 -6.44
N ASP A 200 5.40 12.41 -7.61
CA ASP A 200 6.27 12.41 -8.79
C ASP A 200 6.49 13.84 -9.32
N THR A 201 7.63 14.08 -9.97
CA THR A 201 7.94 15.38 -10.59
C THR A 201 8.62 15.20 -11.95
N GLY A 202 8.68 16.26 -12.77
CA GLY A 202 9.43 16.30 -14.03
C GLY A 202 8.57 16.35 -15.29
N ALA A 203 9.21 16.19 -16.45
CA ALA A 203 8.59 16.40 -17.77
C ALA A 203 7.36 15.50 -18.01
N ALA A 204 7.41 14.23 -17.60
CA ALA A 204 6.28 13.33 -17.76
C ALA A 204 5.03 13.79 -16.98
N VAL A 205 5.21 14.45 -15.84
CA VAL A 205 4.10 15.06 -15.08
C VAL A 205 3.55 16.26 -15.81
N LYS A 206 4.41 17.09 -16.42
CA LYS A 206 3.95 18.20 -17.26
C LYS A 206 3.09 17.71 -18.42
N ASP A 207 3.54 16.67 -19.13
CA ASP A 207 2.78 16.08 -20.24
C ASP A 207 1.40 15.56 -19.79
N LEU A 208 1.34 14.91 -18.62
CA LEU A 208 0.08 14.49 -18.01
C LEU A 208 -0.83 15.71 -17.73
N GLN A 209 -0.29 16.72 -17.06
CA GLN A 209 -1.04 17.93 -16.69
C GLN A 209 -1.59 18.63 -17.94
N GLU A 210 -0.78 18.77 -18.99
CA GLU A 210 -1.19 19.33 -20.28
C GLU A 210 -2.31 18.51 -20.95
N HIS A 211 -2.22 17.18 -20.93
CA HIS A 211 -3.27 16.33 -21.49
C HIS A 211 -4.57 16.39 -20.69
N LEU A 212 -4.49 16.45 -19.36
CA LEU A 212 -5.67 16.62 -18.50
C LEU A 212 -6.35 17.98 -18.77
N ILE A 213 -5.57 19.04 -19.00
CA ILE A 213 -6.08 20.36 -19.41
C ILE A 213 -6.77 20.28 -20.78
N LYS A 214 -6.15 19.61 -21.76
CA LYS A 214 -6.73 19.44 -23.11
C LYS A 214 -8.08 18.72 -23.10
N VAL A 215 -8.31 17.79 -22.16
CA VAL A 215 -9.60 17.11 -22.01
C VAL A 215 -10.58 17.87 -21.10
N GLY A 216 -10.26 19.11 -20.72
CA GLY A 216 -11.19 20.04 -20.05
C GLY A 216 -11.08 20.09 -18.53
N LEU A 217 -10.04 19.51 -17.94
CA LEU A 217 -9.80 19.59 -16.48
C LEU A 217 -8.98 20.83 -16.11
N LYS A 218 -9.23 21.39 -14.93
CA LYS A 218 -8.54 22.59 -14.44
C LYS A 218 -7.42 22.21 -13.48
N LEU A 219 -6.18 22.53 -13.85
CA LEU A 219 -4.98 22.43 -13.02
C LEU A 219 -3.85 23.27 -13.64
N SER A 220 -2.79 23.54 -12.86
CA SER A 220 -1.54 24.15 -13.33
C SER A 220 -0.58 23.10 -13.91
N VAL A 221 0.29 23.53 -14.83
CA VAL A 221 1.41 22.73 -15.34
C VAL A 221 2.68 23.15 -14.60
N ASP A 222 2.90 22.60 -13.42
CA ASP A 222 4.08 22.86 -12.59
C ASP A 222 5.11 21.72 -12.66
N GLY A 223 4.76 20.60 -13.31
CA GLY A 223 5.59 19.41 -13.36
C GLY A 223 5.71 18.70 -12.01
N SER A 224 4.84 18.99 -11.05
CA SER A 224 4.74 18.31 -9.77
C SER A 224 3.39 17.62 -9.66
N PHE A 225 3.41 16.30 -9.49
CA PHE A 225 2.19 15.53 -9.37
C PHE A 225 1.74 15.66 -7.93
N GLY A 226 1.06 16.76 -7.63
CA GLY A 226 0.46 17.01 -6.32
C GLY A 226 -1.01 16.59 -6.26
N PRO A 227 -1.68 16.89 -5.13
CA PRO A 227 -3.10 16.62 -4.92
C PRO A 227 -4.01 17.15 -6.05
N ALA A 228 -3.67 18.30 -6.64
CA ALA A 228 -4.43 18.88 -7.76
C ALA A 228 -4.37 17.99 -9.03
N THR A 229 -3.20 17.46 -9.36
CA THR A 229 -3.01 16.54 -10.50
C THR A 229 -3.71 15.21 -10.24
N GLU A 230 -3.62 14.69 -9.01
CA GLU A 230 -4.33 13.46 -8.62
C GLU A 230 -5.84 13.59 -8.73
N LYS A 231 -6.40 14.70 -8.25
CA LYS A 231 -7.83 15.02 -8.32
C LYS A 231 -8.32 15.10 -9.76
N ALA A 232 -7.59 15.82 -10.62
CA ALA A 232 -7.90 15.93 -12.05
C ALA A 232 -7.86 14.54 -12.72
N LEU A 233 -6.82 13.75 -12.43
CA LEU A 233 -6.69 12.41 -12.96
C LEU A 233 -7.85 11.48 -12.56
N LYS A 234 -8.25 11.49 -11.28
CA LYS A 234 -9.40 10.71 -10.80
C LYS A 234 -10.72 11.15 -11.45
N ALA A 235 -10.89 12.45 -11.69
CA ALA A 235 -12.05 12.94 -12.44
C ALA A 235 -12.05 12.41 -13.88
N PHE A 236 -10.90 12.41 -14.56
CA PHE A 236 -10.77 11.81 -15.88
C PHE A 236 -11.09 10.31 -15.88
N GLN A 237 -10.52 9.57 -14.92
CA GLN A 237 -10.76 8.13 -14.76
C GLN A 237 -12.25 7.83 -14.56
N THR A 238 -12.91 8.61 -13.70
CA THR A 238 -14.35 8.50 -13.43
C THR A 238 -15.18 8.74 -14.69
N ALA A 239 -14.91 9.84 -15.41
CA ALA A 239 -15.63 10.21 -16.62
C ALA A 239 -15.47 9.21 -17.78
N ASN A 240 -14.44 8.37 -17.73
CA ASN A 240 -14.11 7.42 -18.79
C ASN A 240 -14.30 5.95 -18.37
N SER A 241 -15.01 5.70 -17.26
CA SER A 241 -15.27 4.36 -16.72
C SER A 241 -14.00 3.53 -16.50
N LEU A 242 -12.91 4.20 -16.11
CA LEU A 242 -11.67 3.58 -15.70
C LEU A 242 -11.69 3.32 -14.18
N LYS A 243 -10.78 2.49 -13.70
CA LYS A 243 -10.51 2.35 -12.27
C LYS A 243 -10.03 3.70 -11.70
N VAL A 244 -10.71 4.20 -10.68
CA VAL A 244 -10.45 5.50 -10.05
C VAL A 244 -9.42 5.34 -8.93
N ASP A 245 -8.19 5.03 -9.29
CA ASP A 245 -7.10 4.76 -8.34
C ASP A 245 -6.08 5.89 -8.22
N GLY A 246 -6.21 6.96 -9.01
CA GLY A 246 -5.29 8.10 -8.98
C GLY A 246 -3.91 7.84 -9.56
N PHE A 247 -3.73 6.71 -10.27
CA PHE A 247 -2.48 6.38 -10.95
C PHE A 247 -2.58 6.60 -12.45
N TYR A 248 -1.61 7.31 -13.03
CA TYR A 248 -1.53 7.50 -14.48
C TYR A 248 -0.86 6.29 -15.15
N GLY A 249 -1.46 5.12 -15.00
CA GLY A 249 -0.96 3.86 -15.57
C GLY A 249 -1.34 3.66 -17.04
N PRO A 250 -0.89 2.56 -17.68
CA PRO A 250 -1.04 2.34 -19.13
C PRO A 250 -2.48 2.45 -19.63
N ALA A 251 -3.46 1.96 -18.87
CA ALA A 251 -4.88 2.06 -19.23
C ALA A 251 -5.36 3.52 -19.26
N THR A 252 -5.03 4.30 -18.22
CA THR A 252 -5.38 5.73 -18.14
C THR A 252 -4.63 6.54 -19.19
N LYS A 253 -3.35 6.24 -19.42
CA LYS A 253 -2.53 6.84 -20.47
C LYS A 253 -3.11 6.60 -21.86
N SER A 254 -3.36 5.35 -22.21
CA SER A 254 -3.93 4.98 -23.52
C SER A 254 -5.28 5.67 -23.76
N LYS A 255 -6.16 5.67 -22.76
CA LYS A 255 -7.47 6.35 -22.88
C LYS A 255 -7.33 7.86 -23.00
N LEU A 256 -6.47 8.49 -22.20
CA LEU A 256 -6.25 9.94 -22.23
C LEU A 256 -5.67 10.39 -23.57
N GLU A 257 -4.66 9.68 -24.09
CA GLU A 257 -4.08 9.96 -25.40
C GLU A 257 -5.10 9.78 -26.54
N ALA A 258 -5.95 8.76 -26.47
CA ALA A 258 -6.99 8.53 -27.46
C ALA A 258 -8.04 9.66 -27.47
N VAL A 259 -8.43 10.16 -26.29
CA VAL A 259 -9.37 11.29 -26.16
C VAL A 259 -8.73 12.58 -26.68
N VAL A 260 -7.46 12.84 -26.35
CA VAL A 260 -6.73 14.02 -26.85
C VAL A 260 -6.58 14.02 -28.37
N LYS A 261 -6.46 12.85 -29.01
CA LYS A 261 -6.29 12.73 -30.47
C LYS A 261 -7.59 12.78 -31.27
N SER A 262 -8.76 12.75 -30.63
CA SER A 262 -10.04 12.72 -31.33
C SER A 262 -10.51 14.14 -31.71
N PRO A 263 -10.98 14.39 -32.95
CA PRO A 263 -11.40 15.74 -33.40
C PRO A 263 -12.68 16.26 -32.74
N ASP A 264 -13.46 15.40 -32.06
CA ASP A 264 -14.65 15.75 -31.28
C ASP A 264 -14.38 15.68 -29.76
N VAL A 265 -13.43 16.48 -29.25
CA VAL A 265 -13.22 16.61 -27.80
C VAL A 265 -14.44 17.29 -27.18
N LYS A 266 -15.44 16.50 -26.78
CA LYS A 266 -16.52 17.00 -25.91
C LYS A 266 -15.92 17.25 -24.53
N PRO A 267 -15.97 18.49 -24.01
CA PRO A 267 -15.43 18.79 -22.69
C PRO A 267 -16.12 17.90 -21.65
N VAL A 268 -15.33 17.33 -20.73
CA VAL A 268 -15.87 16.62 -19.57
C VAL A 268 -16.86 17.57 -18.87
N SER A 269 -18.13 17.16 -18.77
CA SER A 269 -19.14 17.96 -18.11
C SER A 269 -18.77 18.16 -16.63
N LYS A 270 -18.75 19.42 -16.21
CA LYS A 270 -18.25 19.87 -14.89
C LYS A 270 -18.89 19.09 -13.74
N PRO A 271 -18.12 18.46 -12.84
CA PRO A 271 -18.51 18.39 -11.45
C PRO A 271 -18.19 19.76 -10.82
N VAL A 272 -19.20 20.41 -10.25
CA VAL A 272 -19.00 21.61 -9.43
C VAL A 272 -18.21 21.20 -8.19
N VAL A 273 -16.96 21.66 -8.08
CA VAL A 273 -16.16 21.47 -6.86
C VAL A 273 -15.73 22.85 -6.38
N LYS A 274 -16.22 23.21 -5.19
CA LYS A 274 -15.79 24.39 -4.44
C LYS A 274 -14.30 24.26 -4.10
N GLU A 275 -13.57 25.35 -4.30
CA GLU A 275 -12.15 25.50 -3.97
C GLU A 275 -12.02 25.79 -2.47
N GLU A 276 -11.08 25.15 -1.79
CA GLU A 276 -10.58 25.61 -0.50
C GLU A 276 -9.04 25.51 -0.48
N GLU A 277 -8.45 26.54 0.13
CA GLU A 277 -7.05 26.91 0.24
C GLU A 277 -6.20 25.90 1.04
N GLU A 278 -4.88 26.05 1.01
CA GLU A 278 -3.93 25.28 1.83
C GLU A 278 -4.29 25.39 3.31
N ASP A 279 -4.88 24.35 3.90
CA ASP A 279 -5.34 24.44 5.28
C ASP A 279 -5.29 23.08 6.00
N MET A 280 -5.11 23.15 7.30
CA MET A 280 -5.31 22.07 8.26
C MET A 280 -6.51 21.21 7.86
N LEU A 281 -6.39 19.87 7.93
CA LEU A 281 -7.47 18.98 7.49
C LEU A 281 -8.79 19.45 8.09
N GLY A 282 -9.80 19.74 7.27
CA GLY A 282 -11.10 20.17 7.79
C GLY A 282 -11.67 19.14 8.76
N LYS A 283 -11.40 17.85 8.53
CA LYS A 283 -11.85 16.75 9.37
C LYS A 283 -10.94 15.51 9.25
N ALA A 284 -10.73 14.80 10.35
CA ALA A 284 -10.04 13.50 10.37
C ALA A 284 -10.65 12.53 11.38
N ILE A 285 -10.39 11.24 11.20
CA ILE A 285 -10.80 10.18 12.12
C ILE A 285 -9.58 9.72 12.93
N VAL A 286 -9.77 9.56 14.23
CA VAL A 286 -8.75 9.01 15.14
C VAL A 286 -9.25 7.69 15.68
N ILE A 287 -8.42 6.66 15.58
CA ILE A 287 -8.72 5.35 16.17
C ILE A 287 -7.89 5.10 17.42
N GLY A 288 -8.54 4.66 18.49
CA GLY A 288 -7.87 4.28 19.75
C GLY A 288 -7.09 2.97 19.61
N SER A 289 -7.58 2.07 18.76
CA SER A 289 -6.90 0.81 18.42
C SER A 289 -7.21 0.42 16.96
N LEU A 290 -6.41 -0.48 16.38
CA LEU A 290 -6.70 -1.00 15.04
C LEU A 290 -7.96 -1.88 15.00
N ASN A 291 -8.44 -2.37 16.16
CA ASN A 291 -9.73 -3.07 16.24
C ASN A 291 -10.92 -2.17 15.87
N ASP A 292 -10.73 -0.84 15.94
CA ASP A 292 -11.73 0.14 15.57
C ASP A 292 -11.65 0.53 14.08
N TYR A 293 -10.63 0.03 13.35
CA TYR A 293 -10.40 0.39 11.95
C TYR A 293 -11.58 0.04 11.05
N ALA A 294 -12.22 -1.12 11.22
CA ALA A 294 -13.36 -1.50 10.38
C ALA A 294 -14.57 -0.53 10.55
N ALA A 295 -14.79 -0.05 11.78
CA ALA A 295 -15.81 0.97 12.05
C ALA A 295 -15.39 2.33 11.46
N ALA A 296 -14.12 2.70 11.64
CA ALA A 296 -13.56 3.95 11.12
C ALA A 296 -13.48 3.98 9.59
N GLU A 297 -13.26 2.86 8.92
CA GLU A 297 -13.16 2.74 7.47
C GLU A 297 -14.50 3.06 6.81
N THR A 298 -15.60 2.54 7.36
CA THR A 298 -16.95 2.88 6.89
C THR A 298 -17.21 4.37 6.98
N LEU A 299 -16.81 4.99 8.09
CA LEU A 299 -16.95 6.42 8.32
C LEU A 299 -16.02 7.25 7.41
N SER A 300 -14.78 6.81 7.23
CA SER A 300 -13.78 7.42 6.36
C SER A 300 -14.22 7.45 4.91
N ILE A 301 -14.79 6.34 4.41
CA ILE A 301 -15.35 6.25 3.05
C ILE A 301 -16.54 7.20 2.89
N ARG A 302 -17.45 7.24 3.87
CA ARG A 302 -18.68 8.04 3.80
C ARG A 302 -18.43 9.54 3.91
N LEU A 303 -17.47 9.93 4.75
CA LEU A 303 -17.13 11.33 4.98
C LEU A 303 -15.95 11.82 4.12
N ASN A 304 -15.26 10.90 3.44
CA ASN A 304 -14.04 11.15 2.67
C ASN A 304 -12.94 11.85 3.50
N VAL A 305 -12.61 11.28 4.67
CA VAL A 305 -11.63 11.84 5.62
C VAL A 305 -10.58 10.80 6.03
N PRO A 306 -9.32 11.19 6.31
CA PRO A 306 -8.24 10.26 6.66
C PRO A 306 -8.42 9.65 8.06
N ILE A 307 -7.86 8.45 8.26
CA ILE A 307 -7.82 7.74 9.55
C ILE A 307 -6.39 7.79 10.11
N TYR A 308 -6.27 8.16 11.38
CA TYR A 308 -5.01 8.17 12.10
C TYR A 308 -5.09 7.27 13.34
N PRO A 309 -4.11 6.36 13.54
CA PRO A 309 -3.90 5.77 14.86
C PRO A 309 -3.63 6.87 15.88
N ARG A 310 -4.21 6.77 17.08
CA ARG A 310 -4.01 7.77 18.14
C ARG A 310 -2.53 8.12 18.37
N GLY A 311 -1.67 7.11 18.40
CA GLY A 311 -0.23 7.29 18.62
C GLY A 311 0.53 7.95 17.45
N ALA A 312 -0.14 8.20 16.33
CA ALA A 312 0.43 8.86 15.15
C ALA A 312 0.06 10.35 15.04
N ILE A 313 -0.78 10.86 15.94
CA ILE A 313 -1.17 12.27 15.98
C ILE A 313 -0.32 12.98 17.03
N ASP A 314 0.39 14.01 16.61
CA ASP A 314 1.01 14.99 17.49
C ASP A 314 0.48 16.39 17.13
N GLY A 315 0.07 17.17 18.14
CA GLY A 315 -0.54 18.48 17.94
C GLY A 315 -1.95 18.45 17.31
N GLU A 316 -2.33 19.57 16.67
CA GLU A 316 -3.60 19.74 16.00
C GLU A 316 -3.44 19.45 14.50
N VAL A 317 -4.00 18.32 14.07
CA VAL A 317 -3.85 17.81 12.69
C VAL A 317 -5.10 18.04 11.83
N ALA A 318 -6.22 18.39 12.46
CA ALA A 318 -7.49 18.67 11.79
C ALA A 318 -8.36 19.62 12.64
N LYS A 319 -9.19 20.44 11.98
CA LYS A 319 -10.18 21.32 12.65
C LYS A 319 -11.27 20.51 13.36
N GLU A 320 -11.70 19.39 12.76
CA GLU A 320 -12.62 18.44 13.42
C GLU A 320 -11.99 17.04 13.52
N LEU A 321 -12.02 16.45 14.71
CA LEU A 321 -11.65 15.05 14.93
C LEU A 321 -12.88 14.22 15.29
N ILE A 322 -13.03 13.07 14.64
CA ILE A 322 -13.97 12.03 15.04
C ILE A 322 -13.20 10.88 15.67
N VAL A 323 -13.43 10.63 16.96
CA VAL A 323 -12.79 9.53 17.69
C VAL A 323 -13.63 8.28 17.56
N VAL A 324 -13.05 7.22 17.00
CA VAL A 324 -13.67 5.91 16.81
C VAL A 324 -12.85 4.89 17.60
N GLY A 325 -13.27 4.64 18.84
CA GLY A 325 -12.53 3.83 19.80
C GLY A 325 -11.55 4.65 20.65
N GLY A 326 -11.48 4.36 21.95
CA GLY A 326 -10.68 5.10 22.92
C GLY A 326 -11.38 6.33 23.51
N ASP A 327 -10.60 7.33 23.91
CA ASP A 327 -11.12 8.57 24.52
C ASP A 327 -10.60 9.83 23.79
N LYS A 328 -11.00 11.02 24.23
CA LYS A 328 -10.53 12.30 23.66
C LYS A 328 -9.28 12.89 24.34
N LYS A 329 -8.71 12.22 25.34
CA LYS A 329 -7.68 12.77 26.23
C LYS A 329 -6.36 13.08 25.50
N GLY A 330 -6.05 14.36 25.35
CA GLY A 330 -4.81 14.82 24.73
C GLY A 330 -4.88 15.04 23.22
N LEU A 331 -6.05 14.81 22.59
CA LEU A 331 -6.31 15.23 21.22
C LEU A 331 -6.63 16.74 21.18
N LYS A 332 -6.19 17.43 20.11
CA LYS A 332 -6.41 18.86 19.90
C LYS A 332 -7.08 19.09 18.54
N ALA A 333 -8.19 19.81 18.55
CA ALA A 333 -8.98 20.22 17.38
C ALA A 333 -10.05 21.24 17.80
N ASP A 334 -10.48 22.14 16.91
CA ASP A 334 -11.64 23.04 17.13
C ASP A 334 -12.90 22.28 17.58
N LYS A 335 -13.11 21.07 17.04
CA LYS A 335 -14.22 20.19 17.41
C LYS A 335 -13.80 18.74 17.53
N ILE A 336 -14.23 18.08 18.60
CA ILE A 336 -14.02 16.63 18.79
C ILE A 336 -15.37 15.94 19.02
N THR A 337 -15.71 15.03 18.11
CA THR A 337 -16.87 14.14 18.23
C THR A 337 -16.39 12.75 18.65
N ASN A 338 -16.76 12.27 19.84
CA ASN A 338 -16.39 10.93 20.28
C ASN A 338 -17.53 9.93 20.01
N LEU A 339 -17.28 8.96 19.15
CA LEU A 339 -18.23 7.87 18.82
C LEU A 339 -17.89 6.56 19.54
N SER A 340 -16.86 6.56 20.39
CA SER A 340 -16.42 5.38 21.12
C SER A 340 -17.50 4.88 22.10
N GLY A 341 -17.83 3.59 22.02
CA GLY A 341 -18.66 2.89 23.00
C GLY A 341 -17.83 2.14 24.04
N GLY A 342 -18.50 1.42 24.95
CA GLY A 342 -17.82 0.57 25.94
C GLY A 342 -17.13 -0.65 25.32
N ASN A 343 -17.47 -0.98 24.07
CA ASN A 343 -16.85 -2.03 23.27
C ASN A 343 -16.96 -1.71 21.77
N ARG A 344 -16.30 -2.50 20.92
CA ARG A 344 -16.25 -2.31 19.46
C ARG A 344 -17.62 -2.36 18.77
N PHE A 345 -18.56 -3.14 19.29
CA PHE A 345 -19.89 -3.27 18.67
C PHE A 345 -20.72 -2.01 18.93
N GLU A 346 -20.64 -1.46 20.14
CA GLU A 346 -21.23 -0.17 20.48
C GLU A 346 -20.57 0.97 19.69
N THR A 347 -19.24 0.98 19.56
CA THR A 347 -18.52 1.95 18.70
C THR A 347 -19.02 1.87 17.26
N ALA A 348 -19.15 0.66 16.69
CA ALA A 348 -19.69 0.47 15.34
C ALA A 348 -21.15 0.94 15.23
N ALA A 349 -22.00 0.66 16.22
CA ALA A 349 -23.39 1.12 16.25
C ALA A 349 -23.49 2.65 16.31
N ASN A 350 -22.64 3.30 17.11
CA ASN A 350 -22.55 4.76 17.18
C ASN A 350 -22.09 5.37 15.85
N VAL A 351 -21.11 4.75 15.17
CA VAL A 351 -20.70 5.15 13.82
C VAL A 351 -21.86 5.04 12.83
N GLN A 352 -22.60 3.93 12.85
CA GLN A 352 -23.78 3.75 11.98
C GLN A 352 -24.88 4.77 12.29
N LYS A 353 -25.11 5.10 13.55
CA LYS A 353 -26.08 6.12 13.96
C LYS A 353 -25.64 7.52 13.53
N TYR A 354 -24.35 7.83 13.60
CA TYR A 354 -23.80 9.10 13.15
C TYR A 354 -23.92 9.30 11.62
N LEU A 355 -23.99 8.20 10.86
CA LEU A 355 -24.13 8.19 9.41
C LEU A 355 -25.58 8.24 8.91
N LYS A 356 -26.57 8.16 9.81
CA LYS A 356 -27.99 8.34 9.50
C LYS A 356 -28.38 9.79 9.75
#